data_AF-Q07866-F1
#
_entry.id   AF-Q07866-F1
#
_cell.length_a   1.000
_cell.length_b   1.000
_cell.length_c   1.000
_cell.angle_alpha   90.00
_cell.angle_beta   90.00
_cell.angle_gamma   90.00
#
_symmetry.space_group_name_H-M   'P 1'
#
loop_
_entity.id
_entity.type
_entity.pdbx_description
1 polymer ?
#
loop_
_entity_poly.entity_id
_entity_poly.type
_entity_poly.pdbx_seq_one_letter_code
_entity_poly.pdbx_strand_id
1 'polypeptide(L)'
;MYDNMSTMVYIKEDKLEKLTQDEIISKTKQVIQGLEALKNEHNSILQSLLETLKCLKKDDESNLVEEKSNMIRKSLEMLELGLSEAQVMMALSNHLNAVESEKQKLRAQVRRLCQENQWLRDELANTQQKLQKSEQSVAQLEEEKKHLEFMNQLKKYDDDISPSEDKDTDSTKEPLDDLFPNDEDDPGQGIQQQHSSAAAAAQQGGYEIPARLRTLHNLVIQYASQGRYEVAVPLCKQALEDLEKTSGHDHPDVATMLNILALVYRDQNKYKDAANLLNDALAIREKTLGKDHPAVAATLNNLAVLYGKRGKYKEAEPLCKRALEIREKVLGKDHPDVAKQLNNLALLCQNQGKYEEVEYYYQRALEIYQTKLGPDDPNVAKTKNNLASCYLKQGKFKQAETLYKEILTRAHEREFGSVDDENKPIWMHAEEREECKGKQKDGTSFGEYGGWYKACKVDSPTVTTTLKNLGALYRRQGKFEAAETLEEAAMRSRKQGLDNVHKQRVAEVLNDPENMEKRRSRESLNVDVVKYESGPDGGEEVSMSVEWNGGVSGRASFCGKRQQQQWPGRRHR
;
A
#
# COMPACT_ATOMS: atom_id res chain seq x y z
N MET A 1 -1.12 -67.10 19.29
CA MET A 1 -0.48 -66.90 20.61
C MET A 1 -0.24 -65.42 20.76
N TYR A 2 -0.78 -64.84 21.83
CA TYR A 2 -0.53 -63.51 22.39
C TYR A 2 -0.63 -62.28 21.48
N ASP A 3 -1.74 -61.55 21.61
CA ASP A 3 -1.65 -60.10 21.84
C ASP A 3 -2.72 -59.73 22.87
N ASN A 4 -2.28 -59.57 24.12
CA ASN A 4 -3.09 -59.23 25.27
C ASN A 4 -2.35 -58.14 26.05
N MET A 5 -3.11 -57.12 26.46
CA MET A 5 -2.80 -56.07 27.43
C MET A 5 -2.03 -54.83 26.92
N SER A 6 -2.80 -53.90 26.36
CA SER A 6 -2.56 -52.47 26.58
C SER A 6 -3.90 -51.80 26.95
N THR A 7 -4.37 -52.10 28.16
CA THR A 7 -5.54 -51.43 28.74
C THR A 7 -5.09 -50.06 29.24
N MET A 8 -5.15 -49.09 28.35
CA MET A 8 -4.89 -47.69 28.64
C MET A 8 -5.89 -47.21 29.69
N VAL A 9 -5.38 -46.94 30.89
CA VAL A 9 -6.14 -46.42 32.03
C VAL A 9 -6.64 -45.03 31.64
N TYR A 10 -7.89 -44.95 31.18
CA TYR A 10 -8.62 -43.69 31.13
C TYR A 10 -8.78 -43.22 32.58
N ILE A 11 -7.94 -42.28 32.99
CA ILE A 11 -8.20 -41.45 34.15
C ILE A 11 -9.57 -40.84 33.88
N LYS A 12 -10.56 -41.27 34.68
CA LYS A 12 -11.87 -40.64 34.73
C LYS A 12 -11.63 -39.17 35.06
N GLU A 13 -11.68 -38.32 34.05
CA GLU A 13 -11.96 -36.91 34.22
C GLU A 13 -13.35 -36.85 34.88
N ASP A 14 -13.37 -36.94 36.21
CA ASP A 14 -14.50 -36.43 36.98
C ASP A 14 -14.78 -35.05 36.42
N LYS A 15 -16.06 -34.86 36.04
CA LYS A 15 -16.60 -33.67 35.40
C LYS A 15 -16.26 -32.43 36.25
N LEU A 16 -15.04 -31.92 36.14
CA LEU A 16 -14.77 -30.52 36.36
C LEU A 16 -15.65 -29.84 35.32
N GLU A 17 -16.75 -29.25 35.78
CA GLU A 17 -17.56 -28.36 34.97
C GLU A 17 -16.58 -27.36 34.35
N LYS A 18 -16.24 -27.58 33.08
CA LYS A 18 -15.32 -26.71 32.35
C LYS A 18 -16.03 -25.38 32.26
N LEU A 19 -15.62 -24.43 33.11
CA LEU A 19 -16.17 -23.10 33.06
C LEU A 19 -15.98 -22.56 31.64
N THR A 20 -17.04 -21.99 31.09
CA THR A 20 -16.94 -21.28 29.82
C THR A 20 -16.01 -20.07 29.97
N GLN A 21 -15.40 -19.60 28.89
CA GLN A 21 -14.53 -18.41 28.94
C GLN A 21 -15.28 -17.20 29.53
N ASP A 22 -16.55 -17.05 29.17
CA ASP A 22 -17.43 -16.00 29.69
C ASP A 22 -17.69 -16.15 31.20
N GLU A 23 -17.87 -17.37 31.69
CA GLU A 23 -17.98 -17.63 33.13
C GLU A 23 -16.68 -17.32 33.88
N ILE A 24 -15.53 -17.68 33.32
CA ILE A 24 -14.22 -17.34 33.91
C ILE A 24 -14.10 -15.83 34.02
N ILE A 25 -14.36 -15.09 32.95
CA ILE A 25 -14.31 -13.62 32.96
C ILE A 25 -15.28 -13.03 33.98
N SER A 26 -16.51 -13.54 34.04
CA SER A 26 -17.52 -13.09 34.98
C SER A 26 -17.10 -13.32 36.44
N LYS A 27 -16.58 -14.51 36.74
CA LYS A 27 -16.05 -14.84 38.08
C LYS A 27 -14.80 -14.02 38.41
N THR A 28 -13.88 -13.81 37.48
CA THR A 28 -12.71 -12.96 37.69
C THR A 28 -13.11 -11.51 37.98
N LYS A 29 -14.13 -10.97 37.30
CA LYS A 29 -14.68 -9.64 37.64
C LYS A 29 -15.26 -9.58 39.06
N GLN A 30 -15.97 -10.62 39.49
CA GLN A 30 -16.48 -10.69 40.87
C GLN A 30 -15.34 -10.77 41.88
N VAL A 31 -14.29 -11.54 41.59
CA VAL A 31 -13.08 -11.63 42.42
C VAL A 31 -12.38 -10.28 42.51
N ILE A 32 -12.22 -9.54 41.40
CA ILE A 32 -11.65 -8.19 41.40
C ILE A 32 -12.43 -7.26 42.33
N GLN A 33 -13.76 -7.22 42.21
CA GLN A 33 -14.62 -6.40 43.07
C GLN A 33 -14.49 -6.78 44.55
N GLY A 34 -14.45 -8.07 44.86
CA GLY A 34 -14.26 -8.57 46.23
C GLY A 34 -12.88 -8.21 46.80
N LEU A 35 -11.82 -8.34 46.00
CA LEU A 35 -10.47 -7.98 46.40
C LEU A 35 -10.29 -6.46 46.57
N GLU A 36 -10.92 -5.65 45.72
CA GLU A 36 -10.93 -4.18 45.87
C GLU A 36 -11.64 -3.76 47.15
N ALA A 37 -12.79 -4.36 47.47
CA ALA A 37 -13.51 -4.10 48.71
C ALA A 37 -12.65 -4.48 49.93
N LEU A 38 -12.05 -5.67 49.93
CA LEU A 38 -11.19 -6.14 51.02
C LEU A 38 -9.93 -5.28 51.18
N LYS A 39 -9.33 -4.84 50.06
CA LYS A 39 -8.21 -3.89 50.08
C LYS A 39 -8.60 -2.58 50.74
N ASN A 40 -9.79 -2.04 50.45
CA ASN A 40 -10.27 -0.81 51.04
C ASN A 40 -10.49 -0.95 52.55
N GLU A 41 -11.08 -2.07 53.00
CA GLU A 41 -11.26 -2.36 54.43
C GLU A 41 -9.91 -2.48 55.16
N HIS A 42 -8.95 -3.22 54.59
CA HIS A 42 -7.62 -3.37 55.17
C HIS A 42 -6.88 -2.02 55.25
N ASN A 43 -7.04 -1.15 54.25
CA ASN A 43 -6.51 0.21 54.30
C ASN A 43 -7.15 1.05 55.41
N SER A 44 -8.47 0.97 55.61
CA SER A 44 -9.14 1.65 56.71
C SER A 44 -8.67 1.15 58.07
N ILE A 45 -8.53 -0.17 58.24
CA ILE A 45 -7.97 -0.78 59.47
C ILE A 45 -6.53 -0.31 59.68
N LEU A 46 -5.71 -0.31 58.63
CA LEU A 46 -4.32 0.15 58.72
C LEU A 46 -4.25 1.61 59.17
N GLN A 47 -5.09 2.49 58.60
CA GLN A 47 -5.18 3.89 59.00
C GLN A 47 -5.58 4.03 60.48
N SER A 48 -6.59 3.28 60.93
CA SER A 48 -6.99 3.27 62.35
C SER A 48 -5.87 2.77 63.27
N LEU A 49 -5.14 1.72 62.89
CA LEU A 49 -4.00 1.20 63.66
C LEU A 49 -2.86 2.22 63.72
N LEU A 50 -2.55 2.91 62.61
CA LEU A 50 -1.54 3.96 62.58
C LEU A 50 -1.93 5.18 63.42
N GLU A 51 -3.22 5.51 63.49
CA GLU A 51 -3.72 6.59 64.33
C GLU A 51 -3.66 6.22 65.81
N THR A 52 -4.03 5.00 66.18
CA THR A 52 -3.87 4.50 67.56
C THR A 52 -2.41 4.45 68.01
N LEU A 53 -1.47 4.03 67.13
CA LEU A 53 -0.03 4.07 67.41
C LEU A 53 0.46 5.47 67.75
N LYS A 54 -0.04 6.52 67.09
CA LYS A 54 0.32 7.91 67.41
C LYS A 54 -0.15 8.35 68.79
N CYS A 55 -1.22 7.75 69.32
CA CYS A 55 -1.80 8.12 70.61
C CYS A 55 -1.25 7.31 71.80
N LEU A 56 -0.63 6.16 71.56
CA LEU A 56 -0.14 5.25 72.61
C LEU A 56 1.16 5.79 73.24
N LYS A 57 1.21 5.77 74.57
CA LYS A 57 2.39 6.19 75.37
C LYS A 57 3.16 5.03 76.01
N LYS A 58 2.59 3.81 76.00
CA LYS A 58 3.17 2.62 76.62
C LYS A 58 3.81 1.74 75.55
N ASP A 59 5.05 1.35 75.79
CA ASP A 59 5.85 0.55 74.84
C ASP A 59 5.19 -0.80 74.50
N ASP A 60 4.64 -1.51 75.50
CA ASP A 60 4.03 -2.84 75.28
C ASP A 60 2.80 -2.80 74.37
N GLU A 61 1.91 -1.81 74.56
CA GLU A 61 0.73 -1.63 73.70
C GLU A 61 1.14 -1.15 72.30
N SER A 62 2.19 -0.33 72.20
CA SER A 62 2.74 0.12 70.93
C SER A 62 3.30 -1.05 70.11
N ASN A 63 4.08 -1.95 70.72
CA ASN A 63 4.66 -3.10 70.04
C ASN A 63 3.57 -4.00 69.42
N LEU A 64 2.50 -4.28 70.17
CA LEU A 64 1.39 -5.11 69.67
C LEU A 64 0.64 -4.45 68.49
N VAL A 65 0.42 -3.13 68.54
CA VAL A 65 -0.27 -2.43 67.44
C VAL A 65 0.65 -2.34 66.21
N GLU A 66 1.95 -2.21 66.40
CA GLU A 66 2.93 -2.24 65.31
C GLU A 66 2.98 -3.61 64.62
N GLU A 67 2.98 -4.72 65.38
CA GLU A 67 2.86 -6.07 64.82
C GLU A 67 1.58 -6.24 63.99
N LYS A 68 0.43 -5.79 64.50
CA LYS A 68 -0.85 -5.81 63.77
C LYS A 68 -0.80 -4.95 62.51
N SER A 69 -0.20 -3.75 62.57
CA SER A 69 0.01 -2.87 61.42
C SER A 69 0.82 -3.58 60.34
N ASN A 70 1.91 -4.26 60.73
CA ASN A 70 2.76 -5.01 59.82
C ASN A 70 2.04 -6.22 59.20
N MET A 71 1.17 -6.92 59.96
CA MET A 71 0.32 -7.98 59.41
C MET A 71 -0.65 -7.46 58.35
N ILE A 72 -1.29 -6.30 58.59
CA ILE A 72 -2.21 -5.70 57.63
C ILE A 72 -1.47 -5.21 56.38
N ARG A 73 -0.26 -4.63 56.51
CA ARG A 73 0.57 -4.25 55.36
C ARG A 73 0.90 -5.45 54.47
N LYS A 74 1.36 -6.57 55.06
CA LYS A 74 1.60 -7.82 54.31
C LYS A 74 0.33 -8.32 53.62
N SER A 75 -0.82 -8.21 54.29
CA SER A 75 -2.08 -8.60 53.67
C SER A 75 -2.45 -7.68 52.50
N LEU A 76 -2.19 -6.38 52.58
CA LEU A 76 -2.42 -5.44 51.47
C LEU A 76 -1.53 -5.77 50.26
N GLU A 77 -0.26 -6.07 50.48
CA GLU A 77 0.68 -6.50 49.42
C GLU A 77 0.14 -7.74 48.68
N MET A 78 -0.36 -8.74 49.43
CA MET A 78 -0.96 -9.94 48.84
C MET A 78 -2.25 -9.64 48.05
N LEU A 79 -3.08 -8.70 48.51
CA LEU A 79 -4.29 -8.29 47.79
C LEU A 79 -3.94 -7.53 46.51
N GLU A 80 -2.89 -6.70 46.53
CA GLU A 80 -2.42 -5.99 45.35
C GLU A 80 -1.84 -6.94 44.30
N LEU A 81 -1.06 -7.94 44.72
CA LEU A 81 -0.60 -9.01 43.84
C LEU A 81 -1.79 -9.75 43.20
N GLY A 82 -2.76 -10.20 44.00
CA GLY A 82 -3.95 -10.89 43.49
C GLY A 82 -4.81 -10.05 42.54
N LEU A 83 -4.93 -8.74 42.81
CA LEU A 83 -5.59 -7.80 41.89
C LEU A 83 -4.83 -7.66 40.57
N SER A 84 -3.51 -7.55 40.61
CA SER A 84 -2.68 -7.47 39.41
C SER A 84 -2.80 -8.73 38.55
N GLU A 85 -2.81 -9.92 39.17
CA GLU A 85 -2.99 -11.20 38.49
C GLU A 85 -4.36 -11.28 37.81
N ALA A 86 -5.43 -10.87 38.51
CA ALA A 86 -6.78 -10.85 37.95
C ALA A 86 -6.92 -9.85 36.78
N GLN A 87 -6.25 -8.70 36.85
CA GLN A 87 -6.19 -7.73 35.75
C GLN A 87 -5.43 -8.31 34.53
N VAL A 88 -4.33 -9.04 34.76
CA VAL A 88 -3.61 -9.74 33.68
C VAL A 88 -4.50 -10.78 33.00
N MET A 89 -5.29 -11.55 33.77
CA MET A 89 -6.26 -12.49 33.20
C MET A 89 -7.31 -11.80 32.31
N MET A 90 -7.83 -10.65 32.75
CA MET A 90 -8.77 -9.86 31.96
C MET A 90 -8.16 -9.33 30.65
N ALA A 91 -6.93 -8.83 30.71
CA ALA A 91 -6.19 -8.38 29.53
C ALA A 91 -5.94 -9.54 28.55
N LEU A 92 -5.50 -10.70 29.06
CA LEU A 92 -5.26 -11.90 28.26
C LEU A 92 -6.53 -12.35 27.52
N SER A 93 -7.68 -12.37 28.19
CA SER A 93 -8.94 -12.72 27.55
C SER A 93 -9.33 -11.75 26.43
N ASN A 94 -9.13 -10.45 26.62
CA ASN A 94 -9.40 -9.45 25.59
C ASN A 94 -8.49 -9.64 24.37
N HIS A 95 -7.20 -9.90 24.60
CA HIS A 95 -6.24 -10.20 23.54
C HIS A 95 -6.59 -11.48 22.78
N LEU A 96 -6.98 -12.54 23.48
CA LEU A 96 -7.41 -13.80 22.86
C LEU A 96 -8.62 -13.58 21.94
N ASN A 97 -9.64 -12.87 22.42
CA ASN A 97 -10.83 -12.55 21.62
C ASN A 97 -10.49 -11.74 20.36
N ALA A 98 -9.57 -10.77 20.47
CA ALA A 98 -9.11 -9.99 19.33
C ALA A 98 -8.41 -10.89 18.29
N VAL A 99 -7.47 -11.73 18.73
CA VAL A 99 -6.74 -12.68 17.88
C VAL A 99 -7.67 -13.69 17.22
N GLU A 100 -8.67 -14.20 17.94
CA GLU A 100 -9.68 -15.11 17.37
C GLU A 100 -10.53 -14.42 16.30
N SER A 101 -10.92 -13.16 16.51
CA SER A 101 -11.66 -12.38 15.52
C SER A 101 -10.83 -12.14 14.25
N GLU A 102 -9.53 -11.88 14.38
CA GLU A 102 -8.60 -11.72 13.25
C GLU A 102 -8.38 -13.04 12.51
N LYS A 103 -8.16 -14.13 13.25
CA LYS A 103 -8.06 -15.49 12.70
C LYS A 103 -9.31 -15.85 11.89
N GLN A 104 -10.51 -15.48 12.34
CA GLN A 104 -11.74 -15.74 11.60
C GLN A 104 -11.83 -14.91 10.30
N LYS A 105 -11.41 -13.65 10.32
CA LYS A 105 -11.31 -12.80 9.11
C LYS A 105 -10.32 -13.38 8.10
N LEU A 106 -9.14 -13.80 8.55
CA LEU A 106 -8.12 -14.42 7.68
C LEU A 106 -8.62 -15.74 7.08
N ARG A 107 -9.28 -16.59 7.87
CA ARG A 107 -9.92 -17.82 7.35
C ARG A 107 -10.97 -17.54 6.26
N ALA A 108 -11.76 -16.48 6.41
CA ALA A 108 -12.72 -16.07 5.38
C ALA A 108 -12.03 -15.57 4.11
N GLN A 109 -10.94 -14.80 4.25
CA GLN A 109 -10.13 -14.35 3.10
C GLN A 109 -9.47 -15.52 2.37
N VAL A 110 -8.90 -16.48 3.10
CA VAL A 110 -8.31 -17.69 2.50
C VAL A 110 -9.35 -18.46 1.68
N ARG A 111 -10.57 -18.68 2.22
CA ARG A 111 -11.65 -19.33 1.46
C ARG A 111 -12.00 -18.57 0.19
N ARG A 112 -12.10 -17.24 0.25
CA ARG A 112 -12.37 -16.38 -0.93
C ARG A 112 -11.24 -16.51 -1.97
N LEU A 113 -9.98 -16.44 -1.55
CA LEU A 113 -8.83 -16.57 -2.44
C LEU A 113 -8.77 -17.96 -3.08
N CYS A 114 -9.09 -19.03 -2.36
CA CYS A 114 -9.18 -20.37 -2.93
C CYS A 114 -10.28 -20.47 -4.01
N GLN A 115 -11.45 -19.88 -3.77
CA GLN A 115 -12.54 -19.82 -4.75
C GLN A 115 -12.15 -19.02 -6.00
N GLU A 116 -11.50 -17.86 -5.81
CA GLU A 116 -11.04 -17.01 -6.90
C GLU A 116 -9.94 -17.72 -7.74
N ASN A 117 -9.01 -18.42 -7.09
CA ASN A 117 -8.02 -19.24 -7.78
C ASN A 117 -8.64 -20.40 -8.56
N GLN A 118 -9.68 -21.05 -8.03
CA GLN A 118 -10.40 -22.08 -8.76
C GLN A 118 -11.08 -21.49 -10.00
N TRP A 119 -11.79 -20.37 -9.85
CA TRP A 119 -12.44 -19.68 -10.96
C TRP A 119 -11.46 -19.24 -12.04
N LEU A 120 -10.28 -18.71 -11.66
CA LEU A 120 -9.23 -18.33 -12.62
C LEU A 120 -8.66 -19.52 -13.40
N ARG A 121 -8.55 -20.70 -12.76
CA ARG A 121 -8.12 -21.93 -13.47
C ARG A 121 -9.18 -22.38 -14.47
N ASP A 122 -10.45 -22.30 -14.12
CA ASP A 122 -11.55 -22.65 -15.01
C ASP A 122 -11.64 -21.67 -16.19
N GLU A 123 -11.48 -20.36 -15.95
CA GLU A 123 -11.47 -19.34 -17.01
C GLU A 123 -10.23 -19.48 -17.92
N LEU A 124 -9.07 -19.82 -17.36
CA LEU A 124 -7.86 -20.12 -18.15
C LEU A 124 -8.07 -21.35 -19.04
N ALA A 125 -8.68 -22.41 -18.53
CA ALA A 125 -9.00 -23.60 -19.32
C ALA A 125 -10.00 -23.28 -20.45
N ASN A 126 -11.03 -22.46 -20.18
CA ASN A 126 -11.99 -22.02 -21.19
C ASN A 126 -11.35 -21.17 -22.29
N THR A 127 -10.46 -20.25 -21.92
CA THR A 127 -9.75 -19.40 -22.89
C THR A 127 -8.77 -20.19 -23.75
N GLN A 128 -8.06 -21.17 -23.16
CA GLN A 128 -7.23 -22.11 -23.91
C GLN A 128 -8.05 -22.95 -24.91
N GLN A 129 -9.23 -23.42 -24.54
CA GLN A 129 -10.11 -24.16 -25.45
C GLN A 129 -10.60 -23.28 -26.61
N LYS A 130 -10.91 -22.00 -26.35
CA LYS A 130 -11.29 -21.04 -27.41
C LYS A 130 -10.12 -20.74 -28.35
N LEU A 131 -8.91 -20.57 -27.82
CA LEU A 131 -7.71 -20.39 -28.62
C LEU A 131 -7.47 -21.59 -29.53
N GLN A 132 -7.51 -22.82 -28.99
CA GLN A 132 -7.34 -24.05 -29.78
C GLN A 132 -8.39 -24.18 -30.90
N LYS A 133 -9.65 -23.81 -30.64
CA LYS A 133 -10.70 -23.78 -31.68
C LYS A 133 -10.43 -22.72 -32.75
N SER A 134 -9.96 -21.54 -32.34
CA SER A 134 -9.60 -20.48 -33.28
C SER A 134 -8.40 -20.88 -34.15
N GLU A 135 -7.39 -21.53 -33.57
CA GLU A 135 -6.23 -22.05 -34.29
C GLU A 135 -6.63 -23.12 -35.31
N GLN A 136 -7.54 -24.04 -34.94
CA GLN A 136 -8.11 -25.01 -35.86
C GLN A 136 -8.89 -24.34 -37.01
N SER A 137 -9.67 -23.30 -36.72
CA SER A 137 -10.39 -22.54 -37.75
C SER A 137 -9.44 -21.81 -38.70
N VAL A 138 -8.35 -21.22 -38.20
CA VAL A 138 -7.33 -20.57 -39.03
C VAL A 138 -6.64 -21.59 -39.92
N ALA A 139 -6.27 -22.75 -39.40
CA ALA A 139 -5.68 -23.83 -40.19
C ALA A 139 -6.60 -24.28 -41.34
N GLN A 140 -7.90 -24.44 -41.08
CA GLN A 140 -8.91 -24.75 -42.11
C GLN A 140 -8.98 -23.67 -43.19
N LEU A 141 -9.03 -22.40 -42.80
CA LEU A 141 -9.06 -21.28 -43.75
C LEU A 141 -7.77 -21.18 -44.58
N GLU A 142 -6.62 -21.51 -44.01
CA GLU A 142 -5.36 -21.57 -44.75
C GLU A 142 -5.35 -22.71 -45.79
N GLU A 143 -5.94 -23.86 -45.47
CA GLU A 143 -6.12 -24.97 -46.41
C GLU A 143 -7.09 -24.59 -47.54
N GLU A 144 -8.24 -23.97 -47.21
CA GLU A 144 -9.20 -23.46 -48.20
C GLU A 144 -8.58 -22.41 -49.11
N LYS A 145 -7.80 -21.47 -48.55
CA LYS A 145 -7.07 -20.47 -49.32
C LYS A 145 -6.09 -21.13 -50.30
N LYS A 146 -5.29 -22.11 -49.85
CA LYS A 146 -4.38 -22.86 -50.73
C LYS A 146 -5.13 -23.60 -51.83
N HIS A 147 -6.29 -24.18 -51.52
CA HIS A 147 -7.14 -24.84 -52.51
C HIS A 147 -7.70 -23.86 -53.55
N LEU A 148 -8.14 -22.67 -53.12
CA LEU A 148 -8.60 -21.61 -54.02
C LEU A 148 -7.47 -21.07 -54.89
N GLU A 149 -6.28 -20.87 -54.34
CA GLU A 149 -5.10 -20.46 -55.09
C GLU A 149 -4.73 -21.51 -56.16
N PHE A 150 -4.84 -22.80 -55.85
CA PHE A 150 -4.65 -23.89 -56.80
C PHE A 150 -5.71 -23.89 -57.91
N MET A 151 -6.99 -23.73 -57.57
CA MET A 151 -8.08 -23.62 -58.57
C MET A 151 -7.92 -22.42 -59.49
N ASN A 152 -7.45 -21.29 -58.95
CA ASN A 152 -7.19 -20.09 -59.74
C ASN A 152 -5.99 -20.26 -60.68
N GLN A 153 -5.01 -21.09 -60.32
CA GLN A 153 -3.93 -21.48 -61.23
C GLN A 153 -4.43 -22.38 -62.37
N LEU A 154 -5.32 -23.35 -62.10
CA LEU A 154 -5.92 -24.17 -63.17
C LEU A 154 -6.72 -23.32 -64.17
N LYS A 155 -7.53 -22.37 -63.68
CA LYS A 155 -8.39 -21.55 -64.54
C LYS A 155 -7.60 -20.71 -65.54
N LYS A 156 -6.42 -20.20 -65.15
CA LYS A 156 -5.55 -19.43 -66.05
C LYS A 156 -5.12 -20.22 -67.29
N TYR A 157 -5.01 -21.55 -67.20
CA TYR A 157 -4.68 -22.39 -68.35
C TYR A 157 -5.87 -22.67 -69.28
N ASP A 158 -7.11 -22.46 -68.81
CA ASP A 158 -8.32 -22.56 -69.65
C ASP A 158 -8.53 -21.27 -70.50
N ASP A 159 -8.19 -20.09 -69.96
CA ASP A 159 -8.46 -18.80 -70.61
C ASP A 159 -7.47 -18.45 -71.76
N ASP A 160 -6.27 -19.06 -71.79
CA ASP A 160 -5.25 -18.78 -72.82
C ASP A 160 -5.53 -19.41 -74.20
N ILE A 161 -6.74 -19.95 -74.42
CA ILE A 161 -7.16 -20.54 -75.71
C ILE A 161 -8.42 -19.79 -76.20
N SER A 162 -8.26 -18.60 -76.78
CA SER A 162 -9.15 -18.06 -77.85
C SER A 162 -8.67 -16.71 -78.42
N PRO A 163 -8.24 -16.64 -79.70
CA PRO A 163 -7.90 -15.40 -80.39
C PRO A 163 -9.04 -14.82 -81.25
N SER A 164 -8.93 -13.50 -81.50
CA SER A 164 -9.38 -12.73 -82.69
C SER A 164 -10.80 -12.15 -82.79
N GLU A 165 -10.79 -10.84 -83.10
CA GLU A 165 -11.65 -10.03 -83.99
C GLU A 165 -12.82 -9.17 -83.45
N ASP A 166 -12.54 -7.86 -83.48
CA ASP A 166 -13.33 -6.73 -84.01
C ASP A 166 -14.70 -6.38 -83.44
N LYS A 167 -14.78 -5.19 -82.82
CA LYS A 167 -15.66 -4.10 -83.30
C LYS A 167 -15.39 -2.75 -82.65
N ASP A 168 -15.43 -1.75 -83.54
CA ASP A 168 -15.14 -0.34 -83.34
C ASP A 168 -16.00 0.40 -82.30
N THR A 169 -15.34 1.42 -81.77
CA THR A 169 -15.79 2.56 -81.00
C THR A 169 -16.82 3.42 -81.75
N ASP A 170 -18.02 3.59 -81.18
CA ASP A 170 -18.76 4.84 -81.31
C ASP A 170 -19.32 5.25 -79.93
N SER A 171 -19.20 6.54 -79.69
CA SER A 171 -19.32 7.22 -78.42
C SER A 171 -20.67 7.92 -78.32
N THR A 172 -21.64 7.29 -77.66
CA THR A 172 -22.79 7.98 -77.07
C THR A 172 -22.58 8.11 -75.57
N LYS A 173 -22.29 9.35 -75.15
CA LYS A 173 -22.33 9.80 -73.77
C LYS A 173 -23.74 9.61 -73.20
N GLU A 174 -23.91 8.63 -72.33
CA GLU A 174 -24.98 8.60 -71.32
C GLU A 174 -24.36 8.94 -69.96
N PRO A 175 -25.00 9.82 -69.17
CA PRO A 175 -24.41 10.37 -67.96
C PRO A 175 -24.39 9.33 -66.83
N LEU A 176 -23.19 9.22 -66.28
CA LEU A 176 -22.79 8.44 -65.12
C LEU A 176 -23.55 8.88 -63.86
N ASP A 177 -24.71 8.30 -63.59
CA ASP A 177 -25.33 8.25 -62.25
C ASP A 177 -26.46 7.20 -62.24
N ASP A 178 -26.16 5.94 -61.87
CA ASP A 178 -27.11 4.96 -61.32
C ASP A 178 -26.42 3.63 -60.91
N LEU A 179 -25.58 3.67 -59.87
CA LEU A 179 -25.08 2.45 -59.20
C LEU A 179 -25.23 2.49 -57.67
N PHE A 180 -26.20 3.26 -57.16
CA PHE A 180 -26.71 3.05 -55.82
C PHE A 180 -28.22 2.82 -55.91
N PRO A 181 -28.70 1.60 -55.57
CA PRO A 181 -30.11 1.26 -55.68
C PRO A 181 -31.01 2.26 -54.95
N ASN A 182 -31.95 2.82 -55.70
CA ASN A 182 -33.19 3.39 -55.18
C ASN A 182 -33.94 2.26 -54.46
N ASP A 183 -33.78 2.18 -53.13
CA ASP A 183 -34.83 1.63 -52.28
C ASP A 183 -35.76 2.79 -51.96
N GLU A 184 -36.91 2.76 -52.64
CA GLU A 184 -38.02 3.67 -52.42
C GLU A 184 -38.46 3.70 -50.96
N ASP A 185 -38.76 4.93 -50.55
CA ASP A 185 -39.53 5.33 -49.38
C ASP A 185 -40.83 4.52 -49.18
N ASP A 186 -41.01 3.96 -47.98
CA ASP A 186 -42.32 3.87 -47.29
C ASP A 186 -42.10 3.70 -45.77
N PRO A 187 -42.88 4.30 -44.85
CA PRO A 187 -42.31 5.28 -43.95
C PRO A 187 -42.36 4.88 -42.47
N GLY A 188 -41.34 5.32 -41.74
CA GLY A 188 -41.52 5.99 -40.45
C GLY A 188 -42.43 5.32 -39.40
N GLN A 189 -41.98 4.21 -38.81
CA GLN A 189 -42.26 3.94 -37.40
C GLN A 189 -40.98 4.25 -36.60
N GLY A 190 -40.91 5.47 -36.10
CA GLY A 190 -39.83 5.97 -35.27
C GLY A 190 -39.72 5.15 -33.98
N ILE A 191 -38.77 4.22 -33.95
CA ILE A 191 -38.22 3.71 -32.70
C ILE A 191 -37.27 4.78 -32.19
N GLN A 192 -37.79 5.57 -31.25
CA GLN A 192 -37.13 6.64 -30.54
C GLN A 192 -35.78 6.17 -29.97
N GLN A 193 -34.69 6.48 -30.67
CA GLN A 193 -33.33 6.34 -30.19
C GLN A 193 -33.16 7.23 -28.95
N GLN A 194 -33.09 6.60 -27.78
CA GLN A 194 -32.78 7.25 -26.51
C GLN A 194 -31.29 7.66 -26.44
N HIS A 195 -30.85 8.55 -27.33
CA HIS A 195 -29.64 9.33 -27.09
C HIS A 195 -30.03 10.55 -26.25
N SER A 196 -29.99 10.44 -24.92
CA SER A 196 -29.88 11.61 -24.00
C SER A 196 -29.75 11.28 -22.51
N SER A 197 -30.04 10.05 -22.04
CA SER A 197 -30.10 9.83 -20.58
C SER A 197 -28.74 9.65 -19.90
N ALA A 198 -27.76 9.01 -20.55
CA ALA A 198 -26.46 8.71 -19.93
C ALA A 198 -25.55 9.96 -19.79
N ALA A 199 -25.50 10.82 -20.81
CA ALA A 199 -24.72 12.07 -20.76
C ALA A 199 -25.34 13.10 -19.81
N ALA A 200 -26.67 13.14 -19.70
CA ALA A 200 -27.38 14.03 -18.78
C ALA A 200 -27.22 13.62 -17.31
N ALA A 201 -27.16 12.32 -17.01
CA ALA A 201 -26.94 11.83 -15.65
C ALA A 201 -25.57 12.23 -15.06
N ALA A 202 -24.55 12.37 -15.92
CA ALA A 202 -23.20 12.78 -15.49
C ALA A 202 -23.08 14.28 -15.18
N GLN A 203 -23.99 15.12 -15.67
CA GLN A 203 -23.92 16.59 -15.51
C GLN A 203 -24.34 17.07 -14.11
N GLN A 204 -25.14 16.29 -13.37
CA GLN A 204 -25.67 16.70 -12.06
C GLN A 204 -25.39 15.71 -10.92
N GLY A 205 -24.95 14.49 -11.22
CA GLY A 205 -24.58 13.48 -10.22
C GLY A 205 -23.14 13.05 -10.43
N GLY A 206 -22.32 13.12 -9.38
CA GLY A 206 -20.89 12.82 -9.45
C GLY A 206 -20.61 11.53 -10.21
N TYR A 207 -19.86 11.64 -11.32
CA TYR A 207 -19.45 10.49 -12.11
C TYR A 207 -18.68 9.50 -11.23
N GLU A 208 -19.28 8.33 -10.98
CA GLU A 208 -18.67 7.23 -10.24
C GLU A 208 -18.08 6.23 -11.23
N ILE A 209 -16.82 5.82 -10.99
CA ILE A 209 -16.13 4.86 -11.86
C ILE A 209 -16.82 3.49 -11.73
N PRO A 210 -17.30 2.89 -12.85
CA PRO A 210 -17.91 1.57 -12.81
C PRO A 210 -17.01 0.50 -12.18
N ALA A 211 -17.60 -0.41 -11.43
CA ALA A 211 -16.87 -1.50 -10.77
C ALA A 211 -16.04 -2.35 -11.74
N ARG A 212 -16.51 -2.54 -12.98
CA ARG A 212 -15.77 -3.22 -14.06
C ARG A 212 -14.45 -2.53 -14.41
N LEU A 213 -14.43 -1.19 -14.48
CA LEU A 213 -13.20 -0.45 -14.78
C LEU A 213 -12.26 -0.45 -13.59
N ARG A 214 -12.80 -0.40 -12.37
CA ARG A 214 -12.00 -0.52 -11.15
C ARG A 214 -11.32 -1.88 -11.02
N THR A 215 -12.04 -2.97 -11.33
CA THR A 215 -11.49 -4.33 -11.32
C THR A 215 -10.45 -4.49 -12.43
N LEU A 216 -10.73 -4.03 -13.64
CA LEU A 216 -9.77 -3.99 -14.74
C LEU A 216 -8.51 -3.17 -14.38
N HIS A 217 -8.67 -2.00 -13.79
CA HIS A 217 -7.56 -1.17 -13.31
C HIS A 217 -6.65 -1.93 -12.33
N ASN A 218 -7.23 -2.62 -11.34
CA ASN A 218 -6.48 -3.40 -10.38
C ASN A 218 -5.72 -4.56 -11.04
N LEU A 219 -6.37 -5.26 -11.97
CA LEU A 219 -5.75 -6.34 -12.74
C LEU A 219 -4.59 -5.84 -13.60
N VAL A 220 -4.77 -4.69 -14.25
CA VAL A 220 -3.75 -4.04 -15.06
C VAL A 220 -2.55 -3.60 -14.22
N ILE A 221 -2.77 -3.02 -13.03
CA ILE A 221 -1.69 -2.69 -12.09
C ILE A 221 -0.93 -3.96 -11.68
N GLN A 222 -1.63 -5.06 -11.41
CA GLN A 222 -1.01 -6.32 -11.02
C GLN A 222 -0.15 -6.92 -12.15
N TYR A 223 -0.62 -6.89 -13.40
CA TYR A 223 0.18 -7.34 -14.54
C TYR A 223 1.37 -6.41 -14.82
N ALA A 224 1.17 -5.09 -14.70
CA ALA A 224 2.23 -4.11 -14.88
C ALA A 224 3.33 -4.22 -13.81
N SER A 225 2.97 -4.48 -12.54
CA SER A 225 3.95 -4.68 -11.47
C SER A 225 4.76 -5.97 -11.62
N GLN A 226 4.23 -6.96 -12.35
CA GLN A 226 4.94 -8.18 -12.75
C GLN A 226 5.76 -8.01 -14.03
N GLY A 227 5.71 -6.83 -14.68
CA GLY A 227 6.35 -6.60 -15.98
C GLY A 227 5.65 -7.25 -17.18
N ARG A 228 4.46 -7.84 -16.99
CA ARG A 228 3.69 -8.54 -18.06
C ARG A 228 2.89 -7.56 -18.92
N TYR A 229 3.59 -6.62 -19.56
CA TYR A 229 2.98 -5.59 -20.41
C TYR A 229 2.31 -6.15 -21.67
N GLU A 230 2.77 -7.29 -22.15
CA GLU A 230 2.22 -8.04 -23.28
C GLU A 230 0.77 -8.46 -23.07
N VAL A 231 0.34 -8.65 -21.81
CA VAL A 231 -1.06 -8.95 -21.47
C VAL A 231 -1.82 -7.67 -21.11
N ALA A 232 -1.20 -6.78 -20.32
CA ALA A 232 -1.84 -5.56 -19.83
C ALA A 232 -2.24 -4.60 -20.96
N VAL A 233 -1.37 -4.40 -21.96
CA VAL A 233 -1.64 -3.44 -23.05
C VAL A 233 -2.78 -3.91 -23.96
N PRO A 234 -2.78 -5.15 -24.50
CA PRO A 234 -3.90 -5.62 -25.32
C PRO A 234 -5.23 -5.65 -24.56
N LEU A 235 -5.20 -6.05 -23.29
CA LEU A 235 -6.40 -6.04 -22.44
C LEU A 235 -7.00 -4.63 -22.31
N CYS A 236 -6.15 -3.62 -22.07
CA CYS A 236 -6.58 -2.22 -22.03
C CYS A 236 -7.13 -1.72 -23.37
N LYS A 237 -6.48 -2.09 -24.49
CA LYS A 237 -6.91 -1.69 -25.84
C LYS A 237 -8.26 -2.31 -26.20
N GLN A 238 -8.44 -3.61 -25.96
CA GLN A 238 -9.71 -4.29 -26.20
C GLN A 238 -10.84 -3.64 -25.40
N ALA A 239 -10.63 -3.43 -24.10
CA ALA A 239 -11.63 -2.80 -23.25
C ALA A 239 -11.94 -1.34 -23.65
N LEU A 240 -10.96 -0.62 -24.21
CA LEU A 240 -11.15 0.72 -24.75
C LEU A 240 -12.00 0.67 -26.04
N GLU A 241 -11.66 -0.20 -26.99
CA GLU A 241 -12.42 -0.39 -28.24
C GLU A 241 -13.87 -0.81 -27.97
N ASP A 242 -14.09 -1.71 -27.01
CA ASP A 242 -15.43 -2.14 -26.62
C ASP A 242 -16.24 -0.96 -26.04
N LEU A 243 -15.65 -0.13 -25.18
CA LEU A 243 -16.32 1.05 -24.62
C LEU A 243 -16.63 2.09 -25.68
N GLU A 244 -15.70 2.34 -26.61
CA GLU A 244 -15.91 3.29 -27.71
C GLU A 244 -17.06 2.85 -28.63
N LYS A 245 -17.15 1.55 -28.93
CA LYS A 245 -18.28 0.98 -29.70
C LYS A 245 -19.60 1.09 -28.95
N THR A 246 -19.62 0.82 -27.63
CA THR A 246 -20.88 0.78 -26.87
C THR A 246 -21.39 2.14 -26.42
N SER A 247 -20.50 3.09 -26.12
CA SER A 247 -20.85 4.34 -25.44
C SER A 247 -20.39 5.59 -26.18
N GLY A 248 -19.59 5.44 -27.23
CA GLY A 248 -18.95 6.54 -27.95
C GLY A 248 -17.69 7.04 -27.26
N HIS A 249 -16.82 7.67 -28.06
CA HIS A 249 -15.51 8.15 -27.62
C HIS A 249 -15.58 9.25 -26.56
N ASP A 250 -16.60 10.11 -26.62
CA ASP A 250 -16.80 11.19 -25.64
C ASP A 250 -17.26 10.70 -24.25
N HIS A 251 -17.41 9.40 -23.98
CA HIS A 251 -17.91 8.91 -22.71
C HIS A 251 -16.86 9.00 -21.57
N PRO A 252 -17.21 9.40 -20.33
CA PRO A 252 -16.26 9.48 -19.21
C PRO A 252 -15.52 8.17 -18.90
N ASP A 253 -16.14 7.01 -19.19
CA ASP A 253 -15.50 5.69 -19.05
C ASP A 253 -14.32 5.52 -20.01
N VAL A 254 -14.41 6.07 -21.23
CA VAL A 254 -13.32 6.04 -22.23
C VAL A 254 -12.13 6.83 -21.68
N ALA A 255 -12.35 8.03 -21.13
CA ALA A 255 -11.30 8.79 -20.47
C ALA A 255 -10.65 8.05 -19.29
N THR A 256 -11.45 7.28 -18.54
CA THR A 256 -10.95 6.42 -17.46
C THR A 256 -10.06 5.30 -18.02
N MET A 257 -10.45 4.64 -19.11
CA MET A 257 -9.64 3.62 -19.77
C MET A 257 -8.37 4.16 -20.43
N LEU A 258 -8.45 5.30 -21.11
CA LEU A 258 -7.29 6.02 -21.66
C LEU A 258 -6.27 6.33 -20.55
N ASN A 259 -6.74 6.79 -19.39
CA ASN A 259 -5.88 7.03 -18.24
C ASN A 259 -5.24 5.73 -17.71
N ILE A 260 -5.96 4.61 -17.65
CA ILE A 260 -5.41 3.32 -17.24
C ILE A 260 -4.31 2.87 -18.22
N LEU A 261 -4.57 2.94 -19.53
CA LEU A 261 -3.58 2.60 -20.56
C LEU A 261 -2.35 3.52 -20.49
N ALA A 262 -2.54 4.82 -20.25
CA ALA A 262 -1.45 5.77 -20.08
C ALA A 262 -0.53 5.44 -18.88
N LEU A 263 -1.09 4.94 -17.77
CA LEU A 263 -0.29 4.47 -16.64
C LEU A 263 0.58 3.27 -17.02
N VAL A 264 0.06 2.33 -17.81
CA VAL A 264 0.81 1.17 -18.31
C VAL A 264 1.94 1.60 -19.25
N TYR A 265 1.70 2.57 -20.13
CA TYR A 265 2.72 3.13 -21.01
C TYR A 265 3.78 3.95 -20.27
N ARG A 266 3.39 4.68 -19.23
CA ARG A 266 4.35 5.35 -18.34
C ARG A 266 5.31 4.34 -17.71
N ASP A 267 4.79 3.22 -17.22
CA ASP A 267 5.60 2.19 -16.57
C ASP A 267 6.54 1.48 -17.57
N GLN A 268 6.19 1.47 -18.86
CA GLN A 268 7.07 1.07 -19.98
C GLN A 268 8.03 2.19 -20.46
N ASN A 269 8.09 3.34 -19.79
CA ASN A 269 8.84 4.54 -20.23
C ASN A 269 8.37 5.14 -21.58
N LYS A 270 7.19 4.76 -22.08
CA LYS A 270 6.58 5.30 -23.31
C LYS A 270 5.83 6.60 -23.00
N TYR A 271 6.58 7.62 -22.56
CA TYR A 271 6.00 8.87 -22.05
C TYR A 271 5.26 9.71 -23.11
N LYS A 272 5.66 9.64 -24.39
CA LYS A 272 4.98 10.35 -25.48
C LYS A 272 3.58 9.79 -25.71
N ASP A 273 3.48 8.47 -25.84
CA ASP A 273 2.20 7.77 -26.06
C ASP A 273 1.28 7.96 -24.87
N ALA A 274 1.81 7.85 -23.65
CA ALA A 274 1.06 8.11 -22.42
C ALA A 274 0.52 9.57 -22.37
N ALA A 275 1.31 10.55 -22.80
CA ALA A 275 0.89 11.95 -22.80
C ALA A 275 -0.23 12.20 -23.83
N ASN A 276 -0.16 11.59 -25.00
CA ASN A 276 -1.22 11.68 -26.01
C ASN A 276 -2.54 11.13 -25.47
N LEU A 277 -2.52 9.94 -24.85
CA LEU A 277 -3.71 9.33 -24.23
C LEU A 277 -4.30 10.18 -23.10
N LEU A 278 -3.44 10.82 -22.29
CA LEU A 278 -3.93 11.69 -21.22
C LEU A 278 -4.46 13.04 -21.71
N ASN A 279 -3.92 13.60 -22.80
CA ASN A 279 -4.48 14.80 -23.42
C ASN A 279 -5.89 14.51 -23.96
N ASP A 280 -6.06 13.34 -24.56
CA ASP A 280 -7.37 12.86 -25.03
C ASP A 280 -8.35 12.65 -23.87
N ALA A 281 -7.92 11.92 -22.83
CA ALA A 281 -8.71 11.75 -21.61
C ALA A 281 -9.06 13.10 -20.92
N LEU A 282 -8.17 14.10 -21.00
CA LEU A 282 -8.40 15.44 -20.48
C LEU A 282 -9.49 16.15 -21.27
N ALA A 283 -9.44 16.11 -22.61
CA ALA A 283 -10.43 16.72 -23.47
C ALA A 283 -11.84 16.14 -23.22
N ILE A 284 -11.95 14.81 -23.13
CA ILE A 284 -13.20 14.13 -22.81
C ILE A 284 -13.72 14.56 -21.43
N ARG A 285 -12.87 14.59 -20.40
CA ARG A 285 -13.27 14.97 -19.03
C ARG A 285 -13.68 16.43 -18.92
N GLU A 286 -12.99 17.34 -19.59
CA GLU A 286 -13.38 18.76 -19.60
C GLU A 286 -14.71 18.98 -20.31
N LYS A 287 -14.97 18.26 -21.40
CA LYS A 287 -16.23 18.34 -22.16
C LYS A 287 -17.41 17.75 -21.39
N THR A 288 -17.21 16.62 -20.71
CA THR A 288 -18.30 15.87 -20.06
C THR A 288 -18.56 16.26 -18.61
N LEU A 289 -17.50 16.47 -17.83
CA LEU A 289 -17.58 16.72 -16.38
C LEU A 289 -17.38 18.20 -16.02
N GLY A 290 -16.89 19.01 -16.96
CA GLY A 290 -16.56 20.41 -16.76
C GLY A 290 -15.11 20.64 -16.32
N LYS A 291 -14.61 21.85 -16.59
CA LYS A 291 -13.19 22.23 -16.42
C LYS A 291 -12.68 22.21 -14.97
N ASP A 292 -13.59 22.33 -14.01
CA ASP A 292 -13.28 22.38 -12.58
C ASP A 292 -13.54 21.05 -11.87
N HIS A 293 -13.79 19.95 -12.60
CA HIS A 293 -14.07 18.67 -11.96
C HIS A 293 -12.79 18.04 -11.35
N PRO A 294 -12.85 17.37 -10.17
CA PRO A 294 -11.68 16.70 -9.59
C PRO A 294 -10.99 15.69 -10.51
N ALA A 295 -11.73 15.04 -11.40
CA ALA A 295 -11.17 14.14 -12.42
C ALA A 295 -10.29 14.87 -13.46
N VAL A 296 -10.59 16.14 -13.77
CA VAL A 296 -9.75 16.99 -14.61
C VAL A 296 -8.43 17.28 -13.88
N ALA A 297 -8.49 17.67 -12.61
CA ALA A 297 -7.28 17.88 -11.79
C ALA A 297 -6.40 16.62 -11.68
N ALA A 298 -7.02 15.45 -11.53
CA ALA A 298 -6.34 14.16 -11.55
C ALA A 298 -5.57 13.91 -12.88
N THR A 299 -6.21 14.20 -14.02
CA THR A 299 -5.62 14.04 -15.36
C THR A 299 -4.47 15.02 -15.59
N LEU A 300 -4.68 16.29 -15.24
CA LEU A 300 -3.66 17.35 -15.32
C LEU A 300 -2.42 17.00 -14.49
N ASN A 301 -2.62 16.48 -13.28
CA ASN A 301 -1.49 16.03 -12.46
C ASN A 301 -0.74 14.85 -13.10
N ASN A 302 -1.45 13.87 -13.67
CA ASN A 302 -0.79 12.76 -14.37
C ASN A 302 -0.01 13.26 -15.59
N LEU A 303 -0.53 14.22 -16.36
CA LEU A 303 0.19 14.87 -17.46
C LEU A 303 1.45 15.60 -16.96
N ALA A 304 1.34 16.36 -15.86
CA ALA A 304 2.47 17.05 -15.26
C ALA A 304 3.58 16.08 -14.84
N VAL A 305 3.22 14.91 -14.29
CA VAL A 305 4.17 13.83 -13.96
C VAL A 305 4.91 13.34 -15.21
N LEU A 306 4.18 13.10 -16.31
CA LEU A 306 4.80 12.65 -17.57
C LEU A 306 5.75 13.69 -18.15
N TYR A 307 5.36 14.97 -18.16
CA TYR A 307 6.24 16.04 -18.61
C TYR A 307 7.47 16.18 -17.71
N GLY A 308 7.30 16.09 -16.39
CA GLY A 308 8.43 16.10 -15.45
C GLY A 308 9.38 14.93 -15.67
N LYS A 309 8.89 13.71 -15.91
CA LYS A 309 9.73 12.54 -16.26
C LYS A 309 10.51 12.73 -17.57
N ARG A 310 10.02 13.57 -18.49
CA ARG A 310 10.72 13.97 -19.72
C ARG A 310 11.65 15.17 -19.54
N GLY A 311 11.83 15.68 -18.32
CA GLY A 311 12.62 16.90 -18.04
C GLY A 311 11.93 18.21 -18.47
N LYS A 312 10.66 18.16 -18.89
CA LYS A 312 9.87 19.31 -19.37
C LYS A 312 9.18 20.02 -18.21
N TYR A 313 9.96 20.49 -17.23
CA TYR A 313 9.41 21.05 -15.98
C TYR A 313 8.62 22.35 -16.19
N LYS A 314 9.07 23.22 -17.10
CA LYS A 314 8.38 24.48 -17.43
C LYS A 314 6.98 24.25 -18.02
N GLU A 315 6.78 23.15 -18.72
CA GLU A 315 5.50 22.74 -19.31
C GLU A 315 4.62 22.01 -18.28
N ALA A 316 5.24 21.28 -17.35
CA ALA A 316 4.55 20.56 -16.28
C ALA A 316 3.98 21.48 -15.19
N GLU A 317 4.70 22.54 -14.81
CA GLU A 317 4.33 23.46 -13.74
C GLU A 317 2.93 24.09 -13.91
N PRO A 318 2.56 24.69 -15.06
CA PRO A 318 1.22 25.28 -15.22
C PRO A 318 0.09 24.24 -15.12
N LEU A 319 0.32 23.01 -15.59
CA LEU A 319 -0.66 21.92 -15.43
C LEU A 319 -0.85 21.54 -13.96
N CYS A 320 0.25 21.49 -13.22
CA CYS A 320 0.24 21.18 -11.79
C CYS A 320 -0.41 22.30 -10.96
N LYS A 321 -0.18 23.56 -11.31
CA LYS A 321 -0.83 24.75 -10.71
C LYS A 321 -2.34 24.76 -10.99
N ARG A 322 -2.75 24.51 -12.23
CA ARG A 322 -4.18 24.38 -12.57
C ARG A 322 -4.86 23.24 -11.80
N ALA A 323 -4.20 22.09 -11.67
CA ALA A 323 -4.73 20.99 -10.85
C ALA A 323 -4.86 21.36 -9.36
N LEU A 324 -3.95 22.19 -8.82
CA LEU A 324 -4.02 22.71 -7.46
C LEU A 324 -5.21 23.65 -7.28
N GLU A 325 -5.39 24.62 -8.19
CA GLU A 325 -6.51 25.57 -8.17
C GLU A 325 -7.87 24.85 -8.17
N ILE A 326 -8.03 23.83 -9.03
CA ILE A 326 -9.25 23.02 -9.09
C ILE A 326 -9.49 22.30 -7.76
N ARG A 327 -8.46 21.67 -7.17
CA ARG A 327 -8.60 20.94 -5.90
C ARG A 327 -8.91 21.88 -4.74
N GLU A 328 -8.29 23.05 -4.67
CA GLU A 328 -8.60 24.05 -3.65
C GLU A 328 -10.03 24.56 -3.77
N LYS A 329 -10.49 24.80 -5.00
CA LYS A 329 -11.85 25.28 -5.28
C LYS A 329 -12.92 24.25 -4.90
N VAL A 330 -12.71 22.97 -5.22
CA VAL A 330 -13.72 21.92 -5.04
C VAL A 330 -13.66 21.26 -3.66
N LEU A 331 -12.46 21.01 -3.12
CA LEU A 331 -12.26 20.25 -1.89
C LEU A 331 -11.97 21.14 -0.67
N GLY A 332 -11.62 22.41 -0.90
CA GLY A 332 -11.15 23.33 0.12
C GLY A 332 -9.62 23.29 0.30
N LYS A 333 -9.07 24.39 0.82
CA LYS A 333 -7.60 24.63 0.91
C LYS A 333 -6.85 23.67 1.84
N ASP A 334 -7.54 23.06 2.79
CA ASP A 334 -6.95 22.18 3.80
C ASP A 334 -7.21 20.69 3.53
N HIS A 335 -7.63 20.32 2.31
CA HIS A 335 -7.91 18.92 2.00
C HIS A 335 -6.60 18.14 1.77
N PRO A 336 -6.47 16.86 2.21
CA PRO A 336 -5.28 16.06 1.96
C PRO A 336 -4.88 15.93 0.47
N ASP A 337 -5.83 15.97 -0.46
CA ASP A 337 -5.52 15.97 -1.90
C ASP A 337 -4.89 17.28 -2.40
N VAL A 338 -5.13 18.40 -1.71
CA VAL A 338 -4.42 19.67 -1.93
C VAL A 338 -2.98 19.51 -1.46
N ALA A 339 -2.74 18.92 -0.28
CA ALA A 339 -1.39 18.61 0.20
C ALA A 339 -0.62 17.67 -0.73
N LYS A 340 -1.31 16.67 -1.31
CA LYS A 340 -0.72 15.79 -2.33
C LYS A 340 -0.34 16.56 -3.59
N GLN A 341 -1.19 17.50 -4.02
CA GLN A 341 -0.90 18.33 -5.20
C GLN A 341 0.28 19.28 -4.94
N LEU A 342 0.32 19.91 -3.77
CA LEU A 342 1.41 20.78 -3.32
C LEU A 342 2.74 20.03 -3.33
N ASN A 343 2.77 18.78 -2.84
CA ASN A 343 3.97 17.94 -2.90
C ASN A 343 4.48 17.71 -4.34
N ASN A 344 3.57 17.44 -5.28
CA ASN A 344 3.95 17.24 -6.68
C ASN A 344 4.42 18.55 -7.34
N LEU A 345 3.81 19.68 -6.99
CA LEU A 345 4.23 21.00 -7.44
C LEU A 345 5.61 21.36 -6.88
N ALA A 346 5.85 21.12 -5.59
CA ALA A 346 7.14 21.31 -4.94
C ALA A 346 8.24 20.49 -5.62
N LEU A 347 7.98 19.22 -5.98
CA LEU A 347 8.95 18.40 -6.70
C LEU A 347 9.31 19.00 -8.07
N LEU A 348 8.32 19.52 -8.81
CA LEU A 348 8.54 20.21 -10.08
C LEU A 348 9.36 21.50 -9.91
N CYS A 349 9.03 22.32 -8.92
CA CYS A 349 9.77 23.55 -8.62
C CYS A 349 11.21 23.25 -8.16
N GLN A 350 11.43 22.16 -7.42
CA GLN A 350 12.75 21.73 -6.96
C GLN A 350 13.66 21.36 -8.13
N ASN A 351 13.13 20.66 -9.13
CA ASN A 351 13.90 20.32 -10.34
C ASN A 351 14.19 21.55 -11.22
N GLN A 352 13.50 22.68 -10.98
CA GLN A 352 13.79 23.97 -11.59
C GLN A 352 14.71 24.87 -10.74
N GLY A 353 15.11 24.43 -9.54
CA GLY A 353 15.92 25.23 -8.62
C GLY A 353 15.18 26.37 -7.91
N LYS A 354 13.83 26.39 -7.95
CA LYS A 354 13.00 27.42 -7.31
C LYS A 354 12.79 27.12 -5.82
N TYR A 355 13.85 27.17 -5.03
CA TYR A 355 13.85 26.61 -3.68
C TYR A 355 12.93 27.33 -2.68
N GLU A 356 12.71 28.64 -2.79
CA GLU A 356 11.77 29.33 -1.88
C GLU A 356 10.32 28.84 -2.07
N GLU A 357 9.89 28.63 -3.32
CA GLU A 357 8.57 28.07 -3.63
C GLU A 357 8.43 26.64 -3.10
N VAL A 358 9.49 25.83 -3.22
CA VAL A 358 9.52 24.45 -2.76
C VAL A 358 9.31 24.36 -1.25
N GLU A 359 10.04 25.19 -0.50
CA GLU A 359 9.92 25.27 0.95
C GLU A 359 8.50 25.65 1.37
N TYR A 360 7.93 26.69 0.74
CA TYR A 360 6.55 27.11 0.97
C TYR A 360 5.54 25.96 0.71
N TYR A 361 5.64 25.28 -0.44
CA TYR A 361 4.71 24.22 -0.80
C TYR A 361 4.82 23.00 0.11
N TYR A 362 6.03 22.57 0.48
CA TYR A 362 6.21 21.44 1.40
C TYR A 362 5.77 21.76 2.82
N GLN A 363 6.06 22.96 3.33
CA GLN A 363 5.58 23.38 4.66
C GLN A 363 4.06 23.41 4.72
N ARG A 364 3.41 23.99 3.70
CA ARG A 364 1.95 24.01 3.61
C ARG A 364 1.37 22.59 3.48
N ALA A 365 1.97 21.72 2.69
CA ALA A 365 1.52 20.32 2.59
C ALA A 365 1.67 19.57 3.91
N LEU A 366 2.77 19.81 4.63
CA LEU A 366 3.05 19.20 5.94
C LEU A 366 2.01 19.62 6.98
N GLU A 367 1.69 20.92 7.05
CA GLU A 367 0.69 21.47 7.96
C GLU A 367 -0.70 20.83 7.72
N ILE A 368 -1.10 20.70 6.46
CA ILE A 368 -2.38 20.06 6.10
C ILE A 368 -2.38 18.58 6.55
N TYR A 369 -1.33 17.81 6.25
CA TYR A 369 -1.29 16.41 6.65
C TYR A 369 -1.27 16.24 8.16
N GLN A 370 -0.48 17.02 8.89
CA GLN A 370 -0.44 16.97 10.35
C GLN A 370 -1.81 17.30 10.97
N THR A 371 -2.48 18.33 10.45
CA THR A 371 -3.77 18.80 11.00
C THR A 371 -4.92 17.85 10.66
N LYS A 372 -4.92 17.23 9.48
CA LYS A 372 -6.06 16.41 9.00
C LYS A 372 -5.88 14.91 9.18
N LEU A 373 -4.66 14.39 9.06
CA LEU A 373 -4.36 12.95 9.14
C LEU A 373 -3.61 12.59 10.43
N GLY A 374 -3.11 13.58 11.15
CA GLY A 374 -2.32 13.39 12.37
C GLY A 374 -0.82 13.27 12.09
N PRO A 375 0.02 13.42 13.12
CA PRO A 375 1.48 13.42 13.00
C PRO A 375 2.08 12.06 12.59
N ASP A 376 1.36 10.96 12.82
CA ASP A 376 1.81 9.59 12.53
C ASP A 376 1.52 9.12 11.10
N ASP A 377 0.81 9.93 10.31
CA ASP A 377 0.47 9.57 8.95
C ASP A 377 1.74 9.43 8.08
N PRO A 378 1.86 8.37 7.25
CA PRO A 378 3.03 8.17 6.40
C PRO A 378 3.34 9.34 5.46
N ASN A 379 2.34 10.14 5.06
CA ASN A 379 2.54 11.31 4.21
C ASN A 379 3.23 12.46 4.96
N VAL A 380 3.09 12.57 6.29
CA VAL A 380 3.86 13.51 7.11
C VAL A 380 5.34 13.17 7.01
N ALA A 381 5.70 11.91 7.29
CA ALA A 381 7.08 11.44 7.22
C ALA A 381 7.68 11.61 5.81
N LYS A 382 6.91 11.26 4.75
CA LYS A 382 7.35 11.45 3.35
C LYS A 382 7.56 12.92 3.01
N THR A 383 6.63 13.80 3.41
CA THR A 383 6.74 15.25 3.14
C THR A 383 7.94 15.86 3.87
N LYS A 384 8.20 15.47 5.13
CA LYS A 384 9.41 15.88 5.86
C LYS A 384 10.69 15.40 5.17
N ASN A 385 10.73 14.15 4.68
CA ASN A 385 11.90 13.63 3.97
C ASN A 385 12.15 14.40 2.66
N ASN A 386 11.09 14.73 1.92
CA ASN A 386 11.18 15.56 0.72
C ASN A 386 11.66 16.99 1.03
N LEU A 387 11.16 17.60 2.11
CA LEU A 387 11.61 18.92 2.57
C LEU A 387 13.08 18.90 3.01
N ALA A 388 13.51 17.85 3.74
CA ALA A 388 14.91 17.66 4.11
C ALA A 388 15.81 17.52 2.86
N SER A 389 15.34 16.81 1.83
CA SER A 389 16.03 16.72 0.54
C SER A 389 16.15 18.08 -0.15
N CYS A 390 15.15 18.96 -0.05
CA CYS A 390 15.24 20.33 -0.52
C CYS A 390 16.31 21.12 0.25
N TYR A 391 16.35 21.00 1.58
CA TYR A 391 17.38 21.65 2.39
C TYR A 391 18.79 21.15 2.09
N LEU A 392 18.97 19.86 1.82
CA LEU A 392 20.24 19.30 1.35
C LEU A 392 20.73 19.96 0.06
N LYS A 393 19.83 20.13 -0.93
CA LYS A 393 20.14 20.79 -2.20
C LYS A 393 20.46 22.27 -2.05
N GLN A 394 19.89 22.94 -1.06
CA GLN A 394 20.20 24.34 -0.72
C GLN A 394 21.48 24.50 0.13
N GLY A 395 22.09 23.40 0.58
CA GLY A 395 23.22 23.45 1.52
C GLY A 395 22.84 23.73 2.98
N LYS A 396 21.55 23.70 3.32
CA LYS A 396 21.03 23.92 4.68
C LYS A 396 21.07 22.62 5.51
N PHE A 397 22.27 22.08 5.73
CA PHE A 397 22.48 20.74 6.35
C PHE A 397 21.86 20.58 7.74
N LYS A 398 21.98 21.61 8.59
CA LYS A 398 21.44 21.57 9.96
C LYS A 398 19.92 21.38 9.96
N GLN A 399 19.21 22.07 9.06
CA GLN A 399 17.76 21.96 8.96
C GLN A 399 17.33 20.60 8.41
N ALA A 400 18.07 20.05 7.43
CA ALA A 400 17.84 18.69 6.94
C ALA A 400 18.05 17.65 8.06
N GLU A 401 19.11 17.81 8.86
CA GLU A 401 19.40 16.95 10.02
C GLU A 401 18.24 16.93 11.01
N THR A 402 17.75 18.11 11.40
CA THR A 402 16.62 18.24 12.34
C THR A 402 15.39 17.49 11.83
N LEU A 403 15.03 17.65 10.55
CA LEU A 403 13.88 16.95 9.98
C LEU A 403 14.07 15.42 9.94
N TYR A 404 15.27 14.94 9.61
CA TYR A 404 15.54 13.50 9.64
C TYR A 404 15.47 12.94 11.07
N LYS A 405 16.02 13.65 12.05
CA LYS A 405 15.91 13.28 13.47
C LYS A 405 14.45 13.24 13.91
N GLU A 406 13.64 14.24 13.56
CA GLU A 406 12.21 14.25 13.87
C GLU A 406 11.46 13.04 13.28
N ILE A 407 11.76 12.64 12.03
CA ILE A 407 11.13 11.46 11.42
C ILE A 407 11.49 10.19 12.19
N LEU A 408 12.76 10.03 12.56
CA LEU A 408 13.24 8.85 13.30
C LEU A 408 12.72 8.82 14.73
N THR A 409 12.74 9.95 15.43
CA THR A 409 12.15 10.10 16.77
C THR A 409 10.69 9.76 16.73
N ARG A 410 9.91 10.27 15.77
CA ARG A 410 8.49 9.95 15.69
C ARG A 410 8.21 8.49 15.37
N ALA A 411 8.99 7.90 14.46
CA ALA A 411 8.90 6.48 14.16
C ALA A 411 9.23 5.61 15.39
N HIS A 412 10.23 6.02 16.16
CA HIS A 412 10.58 5.38 17.43
C HIS A 412 9.47 5.54 18.46
N GLU A 413 8.94 6.75 18.67
CA GLU A 413 7.86 7.02 19.63
C GLU A 413 6.61 6.19 19.38
N ARG A 414 6.28 6.00 18.10
CA ARG A 414 5.14 5.19 17.68
C ARG A 414 5.32 3.71 18.00
N GLU A 415 6.55 3.19 17.96
CA GLU A 415 6.83 1.76 18.10
C GLU A 415 7.28 1.36 19.51
N PHE A 416 7.98 2.24 20.22
CA PHE A 416 8.63 1.97 21.51
C PHE A 416 8.13 2.85 22.66
N GLY A 417 7.37 3.92 22.37
CA GLY A 417 6.94 4.89 23.38
C GLY A 417 7.88 6.08 23.51
N SER A 418 7.65 6.93 24.51
CA SER A 418 8.36 8.21 24.66
C SER A 418 9.88 8.03 24.76
N VAL A 419 10.62 9.04 24.31
CA VAL A 419 12.08 9.05 24.39
C VAL A 419 12.50 9.38 25.82
N ASP A 420 13.18 8.43 26.47
CA ASP A 420 13.77 8.57 27.80
C ASP A 420 15.23 8.07 27.79
N ASP A 421 15.85 7.96 28.97
CA ASP A 421 17.25 7.55 29.09
C ASP A 421 17.50 6.09 28.66
N GLU A 422 16.49 5.23 28.73
CA GLU A 422 16.57 3.80 28.34
C GLU A 422 16.07 3.57 26.91
N ASN A 423 15.09 4.36 26.47
CA ASN A 423 14.38 4.23 25.21
C ASN A 423 14.74 5.40 24.29
N LYS A 424 15.93 5.32 23.70
CA LYS A 424 16.44 6.35 22.78
C LYS A 424 16.23 5.98 21.31
N PRO A 425 15.93 6.95 20.44
CA PRO A 425 15.91 6.72 18.99
C PRO A 425 17.32 6.45 18.48
N ILE A 426 17.40 5.68 17.39
CA ILE A 426 18.68 5.22 16.83
C ILE A 426 19.70 6.34 16.54
N TRP A 427 19.26 7.53 16.15
CA TRP A 427 20.19 8.62 15.86
C TRP A 427 20.91 9.10 17.12
N MET A 428 20.31 9.00 18.32
CA MET A 428 20.99 9.33 19.58
C MET A 428 22.07 8.30 19.88
N HIS A 429 21.79 7.00 19.71
CA HIS A 429 22.82 5.96 19.84
C HIS A 429 23.96 6.12 18.84
N ALA A 430 23.65 6.53 17.61
CA ALA A 430 24.66 6.80 16.59
C ALA A 430 25.57 7.97 17.00
N GLU A 431 25.01 9.04 17.56
CA GLU A 431 25.79 10.19 18.04
C GLU A 431 26.59 9.86 19.32
N GLU A 432 26.01 9.14 20.27
CA GLU A 432 26.70 8.63 21.47
C GLU A 432 27.92 7.77 21.10
N ARG A 433 27.77 6.90 20.10
CA ARG A 433 28.88 6.06 19.60
C ARG A 433 30.03 6.91 19.07
N GLU A 434 29.74 7.92 18.24
CA GLU A 434 30.77 8.83 17.71
C GLU A 434 31.46 9.64 18.81
N GLU A 435 30.75 10.02 19.88
CA GLU A 435 31.33 10.76 21.01
C GLU A 435 32.23 9.88 21.91
N CYS A 436 31.98 8.56 21.97
CA CYS A 436 32.81 7.61 22.69
C CYS A 436 34.11 7.23 21.96
N LYS A 437 34.25 7.63 20.69
CA LYS A 437 35.43 7.40 19.86
C LYS A 437 36.71 7.89 20.54
N GLY A 438 37.62 6.96 20.85
CA GLY A 438 38.92 7.24 21.44
C GLY A 438 39.00 7.23 22.97
N LYS A 439 37.88 7.09 23.71
CA LYS A 439 37.93 6.87 25.16
C LYS A 439 38.19 5.39 25.43
N GLN A 440 39.17 5.11 26.30
CA GLN A 440 39.71 3.78 26.54
C GLN A 440 38.67 2.74 26.94
N LYS A 441 38.99 1.52 26.54
CA LYS A 441 38.26 0.26 26.59
C LYS A 441 38.06 -0.25 28.03
N ASP A 442 37.53 0.56 28.92
CA ASP A 442 37.08 0.08 30.23
C ASP A 442 35.74 -0.61 30.04
N GLY A 443 35.80 -1.94 29.93
CA GLY A 443 35.04 -2.94 30.68
C GLY A 443 33.53 -2.82 30.91
N THR A 444 32.85 -1.71 30.57
CA THR A 444 31.42 -1.70 30.40
C THR A 444 31.18 -2.49 29.13
N SER A 445 30.93 -3.78 29.33
CA SER A 445 30.17 -4.59 28.40
C SER A 445 29.02 -3.70 27.91
N PHE A 446 29.17 -3.14 26.71
CA PHE A 446 28.13 -2.45 25.92
C PHE A 446 27.00 -3.45 25.54
N GLY A 447 26.84 -4.51 26.33
CA GLY A 447 25.75 -5.45 26.30
C GLY A 447 24.49 -4.70 26.69
N GLU A 448 23.45 -4.93 25.91
CA GLU A 448 22.09 -4.53 26.22
C GLU A 448 21.67 -3.09 25.83
N TYR A 449 22.16 -2.56 24.71
CA TYR A 449 21.30 -1.75 23.79
C TYR A 449 20.16 -2.59 23.17
N GLY A 450 19.73 -3.63 23.88
CA GLY A 450 18.93 -4.76 23.41
C GLY A 450 17.48 -4.42 23.08
N GLY A 451 17.03 -3.19 23.32
CA GLY A 451 15.70 -2.73 22.91
C GLY A 451 15.62 -2.47 21.40
N TRP A 452 16.51 -1.64 20.85
CA TRP A 452 16.42 -1.22 19.46
C TRP A 452 16.95 -2.25 18.46
N TYR A 453 17.78 -3.21 18.87
CA TYR A 453 18.05 -4.38 18.01
C TYR A 453 16.90 -5.39 18.04
N LYS A 454 16.07 -5.43 19.10
CA LYS A 454 14.81 -6.18 19.11
C LYS A 454 13.70 -5.46 18.34
N ALA A 455 13.87 -4.19 17.99
CA ALA A 455 13.02 -3.39 17.09
C ALA A 455 13.15 -3.79 15.61
N CYS A 456 13.00 -5.07 15.33
CA CYS A 456 12.99 -5.67 13.99
C CYS A 456 11.73 -5.31 13.18
N LYS A 457 11.05 -4.19 13.47
CA LYS A 457 9.71 -3.86 12.97
C LYS A 457 9.58 -2.53 12.22
N VAL A 458 10.70 -1.85 11.94
CA VAL A 458 10.66 -0.61 11.16
C VAL A 458 10.46 -0.91 9.66
N ASP A 459 9.34 -1.53 9.31
CA ASP A 459 8.88 -1.83 7.95
C ASP A 459 8.34 -0.59 7.24
N SER A 460 8.98 0.56 7.47
CA SER A 460 8.65 1.80 6.75
C SER A 460 9.76 2.10 5.74
N PRO A 461 9.47 2.01 4.42
CA PRO A 461 10.40 2.45 3.38
C PRO A 461 10.90 3.88 3.61
N THR A 462 10.03 4.76 4.11
CA THR A 462 10.39 6.15 4.45
C THR A 462 11.44 6.21 5.54
N VAL A 463 11.32 5.40 6.61
CA VAL A 463 12.31 5.39 7.69
C VAL A 463 13.63 4.83 7.20
N THR A 464 13.61 3.76 6.39
CA THR A 464 14.82 3.22 5.76
C THR A 464 15.54 4.26 4.90
N THR A 465 14.79 5.03 4.10
CA THR A 465 15.35 6.14 3.31
C THR A 465 15.89 7.25 4.21
N THR A 466 15.18 7.61 5.28
CA THR A 466 15.65 8.59 6.27
C THR A 466 16.97 8.17 6.93
N LEU A 467 17.10 6.89 7.33
CA LEU A 467 18.33 6.36 7.91
C LEU A 467 19.52 6.49 6.95
N LYS A 468 19.32 6.14 5.67
CA LYS A 468 20.36 6.29 4.64
C LYS A 468 20.72 7.76 4.41
N ASN A 469 19.73 8.65 4.31
CA ASN A 469 19.98 10.06 4.07
C ASN A 469 20.68 10.73 5.26
N LEU A 470 20.31 10.37 6.49
CA LEU A 470 20.97 10.87 7.69
C LEU A 470 22.40 10.31 7.83
N GLY A 471 22.61 9.02 7.51
CA GLY A 471 23.94 8.42 7.46
C GLY A 471 24.86 9.12 6.45
N ALA A 472 24.36 9.40 5.24
CA ALA A 472 25.09 10.18 4.24
C ALA A 472 25.40 11.60 4.72
N LEU A 473 24.48 12.25 5.43
CA LEU A 473 24.71 13.56 6.04
C LEU A 473 25.82 13.50 7.09
N TYR A 474 25.84 12.48 7.95
CA TYR A 474 26.87 12.30 8.97
C TYR A 474 28.24 12.00 8.37
N ARG A 475 28.34 11.22 7.29
CA ARG A 475 29.61 11.06 6.55
C ARG A 475 30.15 12.39 6.06
N ARG A 476 29.28 13.26 5.53
CA ARG A 476 29.67 14.61 5.09
C ARG A 476 30.17 15.49 6.24
N GLN A 477 29.65 15.31 7.45
CA GLN A 477 30.11 16.01 8.65
C GLN A 477 31.40 15.42 9.27
N GLY A 478 31.87 14.27 8.79
CA GLY A 478 33.00 13.54 9.36
C GLY A 478 32.65 12.62 10.54
N LYS A 479 31.36 12.41 10.83
CA LYS A 479 30.86 11.51 11.86
C LYS A 479 30.67 10.09 11.30
N PHE A 480 31.78 9.37 11.11
CA PHE A 480 31.78 8.09 10.40
C PHE A 480 31.16 6.93 11.20
N GLU A 481 31.33 6.88 12.52
CA GLU A 481 30.77 5.83 13.38
C GLU A 481 29.26 6.00 13.54
N ALA A 482 28.80 7.24 13.63
CA ALA A 482 27.38 7.56 13.59
C ALA A 482 26.75 7.12 12.26
N ALA A 483 27.41 7.44 11.13
CA ALA A 483 26.95 7.03 9.81
C ALA A 483 26.88 5.50 9.65
N GLU A 484 27.92 4.78 10.07
CA GLU A 484 27.97 3.32 10.01
C GLU A 484 26.82 2.69 10.82
N THR A 485 26.55 3.22 12.01
CA THR A 485 25.45 2.74 12.88
C THR A 485 24.09 2.87 12.19
N LEU A 486 23.83 4.01 11.52
CA LEU A 486 22.59 4.24 10.78
C LEU A 486 22.48 3.34 9.54
N GLU A 487 23.58 3.14 8.82
CA GLU A 487 23.63 2.28 7.64
C GLU A 487 23.41 0.80 8.00
N GLU A 488 24.02 0.31 9.07
CA GLU A 488 23.78 -1.05 9.57
C GLU A 488 22.30 -1.27 9.88
N ALA A 489 21.65 -0.31 10.53
CA ALA A 489 20.22 -0.38 10.82
C ALA A 489 19.37 -0.38 9.53
N ALA A 490 19.71 0.46 8.56
CA ALA A 490 19.03 0.49 7.26
C ALA A 490 19.21 -0.82 6.47
N MET A 491 20.34 -1.51 6.63
CA MET A 491 20.61 -2.79 5.97
C MET A 491 19.90 -3.97 6.65
N ARG A 492 19.79 -3.98 7.99
CA ARG A 492 19.11 -5.06 8.73
C ARG A 492 17.62 -5.14 8.44
N SER A 493 16.94 -4.01 8.20
CA SER A 493 15.55 -3.99 7.72
C SER A 493 15.34 -4.84 6.46
N ARG A 494 16.35 -4.96 5.58
CA ARG A 494 16.27 -5.80 4.36
C ARG A 494 16.65 -7.27 4.58
N LYS A 495 17.58 -7.56 5.51
CA LYS A 495 18.15 -8.91 5.67
C LYS A 495 17.18 -9.94 6.27
N GLN A 496 16.26 -9.52 7.14
CA GLN A 496 15.32 -10.45 7.76
C GLN A 496 14.26 -11.01 6.81
N GLY A 497 13.89 -10.27 5.75
CA GLY A 497 13.05 -10.81 4.68
C GLY A 497 13.70 -12.01 3.97
N LEU A 498 15.02 -12.00 3.83
CA LEU A 498 15.80 -13.10 3.26
C LEU A 498 16.04 -14.22 4.29
N ASP A 499 16.30 -13.88 5.55
CA ASP A 499 16.55 -14.88 6.61
C ASP A 499 15.29 -15.69 6.94
N ASN A 500 14.08 -15.13 6.82
CA ASN A 500 12.84 -15.89 6.98
C ASN A 500 12.58 -16.84 5.79
N VAL A 501 12.87 -16.41 4.56
CA VAL A 501 12.80 -17.31 3.38
C VAL A 501 13.87 -18.39 3.47
N HIS A 502 15.07 -18.06 3.95
CA HIS A 502 16.13 -19.04 4.20
C HIS A 502 15.74 -20.00 5.32
N LYS A 503 15.18 -19.53 6.44
CA LYS A 503 14.71 -20.39 7.53
C LYS A 503 13.58 -21.32 7.07
N GLN A 504 12.68 -20.85 6.23
CA GLN A 504 11.59 -21.67 5.71
C GLN A 504 12.09 -22.71 4.71
N ARG A 505 13.01 -22.34 3.80
CA ARG A 505 13.70 -23.30 2.92
C ARG A 505 14.57 -24.28 3.70
N VAL A 506 15.26 -23.84 4.73
CA VAL A 506 16.08 -24.70 5.60
C VAL A 506 15.18 -25.65 6.38
N ALA A 507 14.02 -25.22 6.87
CA ALA A 507 13.03 -26.09 7.52
C ALA A 507 12.44 -27.12 6.55
N GLU A 508 12.15 -26.73 5.31
CA GLU A 508 11.71 -27.65 4.24
C GLU A 508 12.79 -28.68 3.90
N VAL A 509 14.05 -28.26 3.75
CA VAL A 509 15.20 -29.16 3.47
C VAL A 509 15.53 -30.07 4.66
N LEU A 510 15.29 -29.63 5.89
CA LEU A 510 15.51 -30.43 7.11
C LEU A 510 14.40 -31.45 7.37
N ASN A 511 13.20 -31.25 6.81
CA ASN A 511 12.07 -32.16 6.97
C ASN A 511 12.00 -33.26 5.89
N ASP A 512 12.92 -33.28 4.92
CA ASP A 512 12.97 -34.33 3.91
C ASP A 512 13.90 -35.49 4.34
N PRO A 513 13.37 -36.69 4.66
CA PRO A 513 14.14 -37.79 5.24
C PRO A 513 15.24 -38.36 4.32
N GLU A 514 15.18 -38.11 3.01
CA GLU A 514 16.18 -38.60 2.06
C GLU A 514 17.55 -37.90 2.17
N ASN A 515 17.64 -36.73 2.83
CA ASN A 515 18.90 -35.97 2.88
C ASN A 515 19.80 -36.33 4.09
N MET A 516 19.33 -37.16 5.02
CA MET A 516 20.13 -37.62 6.17
C MET A 516 21.23 -38.61 5.75
N GLU A 517 21.04 -39.39 4.69
CA GLU A 517 22.05 -40.34 4.21
C GLU A 517 23.23 -39.66 3.48
N LYS A 518 22.99 -38.53 2.78
CA LYS A 518 24.05 -37.82 2.05
C LYS A 518 24.96 -36.96 2.92
N ARG A 519 24.58 -36.70 4.19
CA ARG A 519 25.40 -35.87 5.10
C ARG A 519 26.65 -36.56 5.63
N ARG A 520 26.75 -37.90 5.59
CA ARG A 520 27.98 -38.61 5.99
C ARG A 520 29.14 -38.50 4.99
N SER A 521 28.92 -37.94 3.80
CA SER A 521 29.93 -37.93 2.73
C SER A 521 30.42 -36.55 2.27
N ARG A 522 30.04 -35.45 2.94
CA ARG A 522 30.38 -34.08 2.46
C ARG A 522 31.14 -33.20 3.44
N GLU A 523 31.83 -33.79 4.41
CA GLU A 523 32.75 -33.08 5.33
C GLU A 523 34.11 -32.72 4.70
N SER A 524 34.19 -32.65 3.38
CA SER A 524 35.40 -32.25 2.66
C SER A 524 34.98 -31.35 1.53
N LEU A 525 35.00 -30.03 1.74
CA LEU A 525 35.26 -28.97 0.75
C LEU A 525 35.18 -27.61 1.47
N ASN A 526 36.34 -27.17 1.98
CA ASN A 526 36.65 -25.76 2.23
C ASN A 526 36.75 -25.05 0.88
N VAL A 527 35.94 -24.01 0.62
CA VAL A 527 36.21 -22.99 -0.41
C VAL A 527 35.69 -21.62 0.04
N ASP A 528 36.66 -20.77 0.37
CA ASP A 528 36.78 -19.32 0.16
C ASP A 528 35.60 -18.37 0.41
N VAL A 529 35.75 -17.63 1.51
CA VAL A 529 35.02 -16.41 1.85
C VAL A 529 35.43 -15.28 0.90
N VAL A 530 34.52 -14.88 0.02
CA VAL A 530 34.70 -13.76 -0.91
C VAL A 530 34.73 -12.44 -0.12
N LYS A 531 35.90 -11.79 -0.13
CA LYS A 531 36.17 -10.49 0.49
C LYS A 531 35.73 -9.39 -0.48
N TYR A 532 34.73 -8.60 -0.11
CA TYR A 532 34.35 -7.40 -0.86
C TYR A 532 35.41 -6.31 -0.65
N GLU A 533 36.23 -6.06 -1.66
CA GLU A 533 37.09 -4.87 -1.70
C GLU A 533 36.28 -3.68 -2.23
N SER A 534 36.02 -2.71 -1.34
CA SER A 534 35.49 -1.40 -1.70
C SER A 534 36.60 -0.58 -2.35
N GLY A 535 36.51 -0.36 -3.66
CA GLY A 535 37.41 0.55 -4.39
C GLY A 535 37.18 2.02 -3.97
N PRO A 536 38.23 2.83 -3.78
CA PRO A 536 38.12 4.23 -3.40
C PRO A 536 38.25 5.13 -4.64
N ASP A 537 37.25 5.15 -5.52
CA ASP A 537 37.09 6.26 -6.45
C ASP A 537 35.70 6.26 -7.09
N GLY A 538 35.03 7.40 -7.01
CA GLY A 538 33.64 7.54 -7.40
C GLY A 538 32.85 8.22 -6.29
N GLY A 539 32.92 9.54 -6.27
CA GLY A 539 31.97 10.34 -5.49
C GLY A 539 30.57 9.90 -5.86
N GLU A 540 29.93 9.15 -4.97
CA GLU A 540 28.51 8.89 -5.02
C GLU A 540 27.83 10.26 -4.92
N GLU A 541 27.55 10.87 -6.07
CA GLU A 541 26.41 11.77 -6.16
C GLU A 541 25.21 10.96 -5.71
N VAL A 542 24.92 11.08 -4.42
CA VAL A 542 23.77 10.47 -3.74
C VAL A 542 22.59 10.71 -4.66
N SER A 543 22.12 9.65 -5.32
CA SER A 543 20.90 9.68 -6.10
C SER A 543 19.76 9.90 -5.11
N MET A 544 19.56 11.16 -4.71
CA MET A 544 18.45 11.65 -3.91
C MET A 544 17.21 11.62 -4.82
N SER A 545 16.77 10.41 -5.13
CA SER A 545 15.57 10.15 -5.92
C SER A 545 14.37 10.50 -5.05
N VAL A 546 13.90 11.75 -5.15
CA VAL A 546 12.59 12.13 -4.63
C VAL A 546 11.54 11.48 -5.53
N GLU A 547 10.87 10.45 -5.04
CA GLU A 547 9.82 9.74 -5.76
C GLU A 547 8.54 10.59 -5.85
N TRP A 548 7.88 10.53 -7.00
CA TRP A 548 6.57 11.15 -7.19
C TRP A 548 5.56 10.53 -6.23
N ASN A 549 4.81 11.36 -5.49
CA ASN A 549 3.69 10.88 -4.69
C ASN A 549 2.53 10.47 -5.59
N GLY A 550 2.56 9.22 -6.06
CA GLY A 550 1.44 8.40 -6.52
C GLY A 550 0.56 8.98 -7.64
N GLY A 551 0.61 8.32 -8.81
CA GLY A 551 -0.47 8.37 -9.79
C GLY A 551 -1.83 8.08 -9.13
N VAL A 552 -2.88 8.63 -9.72
CA VAL A 552 -4.24 8.56 -9.21
C VAL A 552 -4.68 7.10 -9.11
N SER A 553 -4.60 6.50 -7.92
CA SER A 553 -5.54 5.44 -7.57
C SER A 553 -6.90 6.11 -7.52
N GLY A 554 -7.84 5.70 -8.36
CA GLY A 554 -9.20 6.23 -8.43
C GLY A 554 -10.06 6.00 -7.18
N ARG A 555 -9.49 6.08 -5.97
CA ARG A 555 -10.24 6.28 -4.74
C ARG A 555 -10.62 7.75 -4.66
N ALA A 556 -11.69 8.12 -5.35
CA ALA A 556 -12.59 9.12 -4.79
C ALA A 556 -13.21 8.49 -3.52
N SER A 557 -12.45 8.47 -2.42
CA SER A 557 -13.01 8.16 -1.11
C SER A 557 -13.84 9.37 -0.73
N PHE A 558 -15.11 9.37 -1.14
CA PHE A 558 -16.10 10.31 -0.66
C PHE A 558 -16.19 10.13 0.86
N CYS A 559 -15.54 11.01 1.62
CA CYS A 559 -15.83 11.19 3.04
C CYS A 559 -17.18 11.89 3.12
N GLY A 560 -18.24 11.15 2.80
CA GLY A 560 -19.61 11.58 2.98
C GLY A 560 -19.86 11.72 4.46
N LYS A 561 -19.68 12.94 4.99
CA LYS A 561 -20.42 13.36 6.18
C LYS A 561 -21.88 13.08 5.86
N ARG A 562 -22.45 12.07 6.54
CA ARG A 562 -23.89 11.87 6.66
C ARG A 562 -24.47 13.14 7.30
N GLN A 563 -24.71 14.17 6.51
CA GLN A 563 -25.73 15.14 6.87
C GLN A 563 -27.06 14.42 6.66
N GLN A 564 -27.63 13.99 7.78
CA GLN A 564 -29.04 13.66 7.88
C GLN A 564 -29.84 14.84 7.33
N GLN A 565 -30.14 14.82 6.03
CA GLN A 565 -31.23 15.60 5.49
C GLN A 565 -32.52 14.90 5.94
N GLN A 566 -33.08 15.40 7.04
CA GLN A 566 -34.46 15.13 7.41
C GLN A 566 -35.33 15.60 6.25
N TRP A 567 -35.90 14.64 5.51
CA TRP A 567 -36.95 14.92 4.53
C TRP A 567 -38.18 15.43 5.29
N PRO A 568 -38.70 16.63 4.98
CA PRO A 568 -39.87 17.16 5.67
C PRO A 568 -41.12 16.38 5.25
N GLY A 569 -41.96 16.09 6.25
CA GLY A 569 -43.07 15.17 6.16
C GLY A 569 -44.10 15.49 5.08
N ARG A 570 -44.49 14.44 4.34
CA ARG A 570 -45.78 14.42 3.64
C ARG A 570 -46.88 14.29 4.69
N ARG A 571 -47.54 15.40 4.99
CA ARG A 571 -48.78 15.44 5.76
C ARG A 571 -49.83 14.57 5.09
N HIS A 572 -50.41 13.66 5.87
CA HIS A 572 -51.74 13.11 5.61
C HIS A 572 -52.78 14.24 5.58
N ARG A 573 -53.52 14.32 4.48
CA ARG A 573 -54.97 14.53 4.44
C ARG A 573 -55.50 13.96 3.14
#